data_AF-A0A158DPL2-F1
#
_entry.id   AF-A0A158DPL2-F1
#
_cell.length_a   1.000
_cell.length_b   1.000
_cell.length_c   1.000
_cell.angle_alpha   90.00
_cell.angle_beta   90.00
_cell.angle_gamma   90.00
#
_symmetry.space_group_name_H-M   'P 1'
#
loop_
_entity.id
_entity.type
_entity.pdbx_description
1 polymer ?
#
loop_
_entity_poly.entity_id
_entity_poly.type
_entity_poly.pdbx_seq_one_letter_code
_entity_poly.pdbx_strand_id
1 'polypeptide(L)'
;MNRKKNRLTDARRLALTDADIAHLRLAIESSARDDHPALPPAYWRHRLKRLVNEGDLLPKQRKKIDELLERLDAGPFEDGA
;
A
#
# COMPACT_ATOMS: atom_id res chain seq x y z
N MET A 1 -10.21 32.17 13.10
CA MET A 1 -10.64 31.52 11.84
C MET A 1 -9.60 30.45 11.43
N ASN A 2 -9.55 29.28 12.08
CA ASN A 2 -8.43 28.33 11.85
C ASN A 2 -8.82 26.84 11.69
N ARG A 3 -10.06 26.46 12.01
CA ARG A 3 -10.48 25.04 11.94
C ARG A 3 -10.64 24.49 10.50
N LYS A 4 -10.91 25.36 9.53
CA LYS A 4 -11.13 24.96 8.12
C LYS A 4 -9.82 24.60 7.40
N LYS A 5 -8.71 25.27 7.73
CA LYS A 5 -7.41 25.06 7.06
C LYS A 5 -6.77 23.72 7.45
N ASN A 6 -6.81 23.38 8.75
CA ASN A 6 -6.33 22.07 9.24
C ASN A 6 -7.10 20.89 8.63
N ARG A 7 -8.44 20.97 8.57
CA ARG A 7 -9.24 19.88 7.98
C ARG A 7 -8.97 19.68 6.48
N LEU A 8 -8.64 20.76 5.76
CA LEU A 8 -8.31 20.66 4.33
C LEU A 8 -6.94 20.00 4.11
N THR A 9 -5.97 20.27 4.98
CA THR A 9 -4.66 19.60 4.95
C THR A 9 -4.76 18.12 5.34
N ASP A 10 -5.61 17.78 6.31
CA ASP A 10 -5.92 16.39 6.67
C ASP A 10 -6.61 15.65 5.53
N ALA A 11 -7.69 16.21 4.96
CA ALA A 11 -8.42 15.58 3.85
C ALA A 11 -7.53 15.36 2.62
N ARG A 12 -6.63 16.31 2.32
CA ARG A 12 -5.66 16.18 1.24
C ARG A 12 -4.63 15.08 1.52
N ARG A 13 -4.09 14.99 2.74
CA ARG A 13 -3.16 13.92 3.13
C ARG A 13 -3.81 12.54 3.03
N LEU A 14 -5.06 12.43 3.47
CA LEU A 14 -5.85 11.20 3.35
C LEU A 14 -6.07 10.81 1.89
N ALA A 15 -6.45 11.76 1.03
CA ALA A 15 -6.63 11.51 -0.40
C ALA A 15 -5.33 11.08 -1.10
N LEU A 16 -4.20 11.68 -0.74
CA LEU A 16 -2.88 11.27 -1.25
C LEU A 16 -2.52 9.86 -0.81
N THR A 17 -2.81 9.51 0.44
CA THR A 17 -2.59 8.16 0.98
C THR A 17 -3.46 7.12 0.27
N ASP A 18 -4.75 7.41 0.06
CA ASP A 18 -5.64 6.53 -0.71
C ASP A 18 -5.16 6.35 -2.16
N ALA A 19 -4.66 7.42 -2.79
CA ALA A 19 -4.09 7.35 -4.13
C ALA A 19 -2.79 6.52 -4.18
N ASP A 20 -1.91 6.68 -3.19
CA ASP A 20 -0.68 5.88 -3.07
C ASP A 20 -1.00 4.39 -2.89
N ILE A 21 -1.97 4.05 -2.02
CA ILE A 21 -2.43 2.66 -1.85
C ILE A 21 -3.02 2.10 -3.16
N ALA A 22 -3.81 2.90 -3.89
CA ALA A 22 -4.36 2.47 -5.18
C ALA A 22 -3.26 2.24 -6.22
N HIS A 23 -2.23 3.10 -6.24
CA HIS A 23 -1.08 2.95 -7.12
C HIS A 23 -0.25 1.70 -6.78
N LEU A 24 0.03 1.47 -5.49
CA LEU A 24 0.74 0.27 -5.03
C LEU A 24 0.01 -1.01 -5.40
N ARG A 25 -1.32 -1.03 -5.26
CA ARG A 25 -2.14 -2.17 -5.68
C ARG A 25 -1.95 -2.51 -7.16
N LEU A 26 -2.03 -1.50 -8.03
CA LEU A 26 -1.85 -1.69 -9.47
C LEU A 26 -0.42 -2.14 -9.81
N ALA A 27 0.58 -1.57 -9.15
CA ALA A 27 1.98 -1.94 -9.39
C ALA A 27 2.28 -3.38 -8.95
N ILE A 28 1.74 -3.80 -7.79
CA ILE A 28 1.83 -5.17 -7.30
C ILE A 28 1.11 -6.13 -8.26
N GLU A 29 -0.11 -5.79 -8.69
CA GLU A 29 -0.88 -6.63 -9.62
C GLU A 29 -0.20 -6.77 -10.99
N SER A 30 0.39 -5.68 -11.51
CA SER A 30 1.21 -5.75 -12.74
C SER A 30 2.41 -6.66 -12.53
N SER A 31 3.16 -6.46 -11.44
CA SER A 31 4.34 -7.28 -11.12
C SER A 31 3.98 -8.76 -10.93
N ALA A 32 2.77 -9.07 -10.44
CA ALA A 32 2.31 -10.45 -10.29
C ALA A 32 1.93 -11.13 -11.61
N ARG A 33 1.71 -10.34 -12.68
CA ARG A 33 1.37 -10.84 -14.02
C ARG A 33 2.56 -10.90 -14.96
N ASP A 34 3.64 -10.20 -14.61
CA ASP A 34 4.90 -10.24 -15.33
C ASP A 34 5.72 -11.46 -14.90
N ASP A 35 6.22 -12.26 -15.86
CA ASP A 35 7.14 -13.37 -15.58
C ASP A 35 8.49 -12.90 -15.02
N HIS A 36 8.88 -11.65 -15.30
CA HIS A 36 10.11 -11.01 -14.83
C HIS A 36 9.79 -9.64 -14.21
N PRO A 37 9.19 -9.60 -13.01
CA PRO A 37 8.81 -8.35 -12.39
C PRO A 37 10.04 -7.50 -12.08
N ALA A 38 9.94 -6.20 -12.34
CA ALA A 38 11.01 -5.24 -12.04
C ALA A 38 11.35 -5.18 -10.54
N LEU A 39 10.41 -5.56 -9.66
CA LEU A 39 10.57 -5.54 -8.21
C LEU A 39 10.06 -6.85 -7.59
N PRO A 40 10.84 -7.49 -6.70
CA PRO A 40 10.43 -8.74 -6.07
C PRO A 40 9.30 -8.52 -5.04
N PRO A 41 8.51 -9.55 -4.74
CA PRO A 41 7.46 -9.51 -3.71
C PRO A 41 7.95 -9.01 -2.33
N ALA A 42 9.17 -9.39 -1.94
CA ALA A 42 9.80 -8.95 -0.70
C ALA A 42 9.96 -7.42 -0.63
N TYR A 43 10.23 -6.76 -1.77
CA TYR A 43 10.30 -5.29 -1.84
C TYR A 43 8.92 -4.67 -1.56
N TRP A 44 7.88 -5.18 -2.20
CA TRP A 44 6.50 -4.70 -2.00
C TRP A 44 6.05 -4.88 -0.55
N ARG A 45 6.36 -6.03 0.05
CA ARG A 45 6.09 -6.31 1.46
C ARG A 45 6.77 -5.31 2.39
N HIS A 46 8.05 -5.02 2.15
CA HIS A 46 8.78 -4.03 2.93
C HIS A 46 8.15 -2.64 2.80
N ARG A 47 7.79 -2.23 1.57
CA ARG A 47 7.18 -0.93 1.30
C ARG A 47 5.82 -0.76 1.97
N LEU A 48 4.95 -1.76 1.92
CA LEU A 48 3.65 -1.77 2.60
C LEU A 48 3.81 -1.69 4.13
N LYS A 49 4.76 -2.44 4.70
CA LYS A 49 5.07 -2.37 6.14
C LYS A 49 5.57 -0.98 6.56
N ARG A 50 6.38 -0.31 5.72
CA ARG A 50 6.78 1.09 6.00
C ARG A 50 5.58 2.03 5.97
N LEU A 51 4.68 1.88 5.01
CA LEU A 51 3.47 2.70 4.90
C LEU A 51 2.59 2.57 6.17
N VAL A 52 2.50 1.36 6.73
CA VAL A 52 1.82 1.11 8.01
C VAL A 52 2.53 1.79 9.19
N ASN A 53 3.86 1.80 9.19
CA ASN A 53 4.67 2.35 10.27
C ASN A 53 4.78 3.89 10.24
N GLU A 54 4.62 4.52 9.06
CA GLU A 54 4.66 5.99 8.91
C GLU A 54 3.45 6.70 9.55
N GLY A 55 2.41 5.95 9.95
CA GLY A 55 1.50 6.35 11.02
C GLY A 55 0.62 7.57 10.73
N ASP A 56 -0.33 7.43 9.81
CA ASP A 56 -1.52 8.33 9.69
C ASP A 56 -2.63 7.65 8.88
N LEU A 57 -2.72 6.32 8.99
CA LEU A 57 -3.64 5.52 8.18
C LEU A 57 -5.01 5.45 8.84
N LEU A 58 -6.05 5.73 8.05
CA LEU A 58 -7.42 5.40 8.44
C LEU A 58 -7.59 3.88 8.53
N PRO A 59 -8.54 3.38 9.34
CA PRO A 59 -8.83 1.95 9.42
C PRO A 59 -9.13 1.32 8.05
N LYS A 60 -9.79 2.05 7.16
CA LYS A 60 -10.06 1.61 5.78
C LYS A 60 -8.79 1.48 4.94
N GLN A 61 -7.85 2.40 5.09
CA GLN A 61 -6.57 2.39 4.38
C GLN A 61 -5.70 1.25 4.89
N ARG A 62 -5.66 1.06 6.21
CA ARG A 62 -4.97 -0.06 6.85
C ARG A 62 -5.51 -1.41 6.35
N LYS A 63 -6.84 -1.57 6.33
CA LYS A 63 -7.46 -2.79 5.80
C LYS A 63 -7.06 -3.07 4.34
N LYS A 64 -7.02 -2.05 3.47
CA LYS A 64 -6.57 -2.21 2.08
C LYS A 64 -5.10 -2.69 2.00
N ILE A 65 -4.24 -2.19 2.89
CA ILE A 65 -2.83 -2.58 2.94
C ILE A 65 -2.69 -4.01 3.47
N ASP A 66 -3.43 -4.37 4.51
CA ASP A 66 -3.45 -5.73 5.05
C ASP A 66 -3.90 -6.73 3.97
N GLU A 67 -4.97 -6.43 3.21
CA GLU A 67 -5.43 -7.25 2.07
C GLU A 67 -4.36 -7.38 0.95
N LEU A 68 -3.50 -6.37 0.76
CA LEU A 68 -2.40 -6.44 -0.21
C LEU A 68 -1.24 -7.31 0.32
N LEU A 69 -0.95 -7.23 1.62
CA LEU A 69 0.04 -8.08 2.26
C LEU A 69 -0.38 -9.55 2.21
N GLU A 70 -1.64 -9.86 2.52
CA GLU A 70 -2.18 -11.22 2.41
C GLU A 70 -2.08 -11.77 0.99
N ARG A 71 -2.34 -10.94 -0.05
CA ARG A 71 -2.16 -11.35 -1.45
C ARG A 71 -0.72 -11.63 -1.83
N LEU A 72 0.23 -10.87 -1.28
CA LEU A 72 1.66 -11.09 -1.51
C LEU A 72 2.15 -12.36 -0.80
N ASP A 73 1.61 -12.64 0.39
CA ASP A 73 1.91 -13.87 1.16
C ASP A 73 1.22 -15.11 0.56
N ALA A 74 0.06 -14.98 -0.08
CA ALA A 74 -0.69 -16.10 -0.67
C ALA A 74 -0.45 -16.34 -2.18
N GLY A 75 0.34 -15.47 -2.83
CA GLY A 75 0.68 -15.63 -4.26
C GLY A 75 1.69 -16.77 -4.49
N PRO A 76 1.91 -17.19 -5.75
CA PRO A 76 2.87 -18.25 -6.13
C PRO A 76 4.35 -17.86 -5.92
N PHE A 77 4.59 -16.79 -5.16
CA PHE A 77 5.89 -16.32 -4.71
C PHE A 77 6.39 -17.07 -3.47
N GLU A 78 5.78 -18.21 -3.17
CA GLU A 78 6.27 -19.14 -2.16
C GLU A 78 7.67 -19.59 -2.56
N ASP A 79 8.62 -19.01 -1.82
CA ASP A 79 9.91 -19.57 -1.42
C ASP A 79 10.01 -21.06 -1.73
N GLY A 80 10.98 -21.40 -2.58
CA GLY A 80 11.44 -22.77 -2.73
C GLY A 80 11.79 -23.37 -1.38
N ALA A 81 11.30 -24.58 -1.16
CA ALA A 81 11.95 -25.54 -0.28
C ALA A 81 13.26 -26.04 -0.92
#